data_AF-A0A160VJ62-F1
#
_entry.id   AF-A0A160VJ62-F1
#
_cell.length_a   1.000
_cell.length_b   1.000
_cell.length_c   1.000
_cell.angle_alpha   90.00
_cell.angle_beta   90.00
_cell.angle_gamma   90.00
#
_symmetry.space_group_name_H-M   'P 1'
#
loop_
_entity.id
_entity.type
_entity.pdbx_description
1 polymer ?
#
loop_
_entity_poly.entity_id
_entity_poly.type
_entity_poly.pdbx_seq_one_letter_code
_entity_poly.pdbx_strand_id
1 'polypeptide(L)' 'MGRTGRTVNSYADTRELYHSVYDKILSLPGDILIYPGHDYGKQPTISIDENVRISPLLQAKDEEDFITRMADYEANR' A
#
# COMPACT_ATOMS: atom_id res chain seq x y z
N MET A 1 1.88 -8.83 -2.93
CA MET A 1 3.10 -8.09 -2.59
C MET A 1 3.24 -6.84 -3.43
N GLY A 2 3.68 -5.72 -2.84
CA GLY A 2 3.97 -4.48 -3.57
C GLY A 2 2.76 -3.59 -3.90
N ARG A 3 1.57 -3.85 -3.32
CA ARG A 3 0.39 -2.99 -3.47
C ARG A 3 -0.55 -3.10 -2.27
N THR A 4 -1.37 -2.06 -2.10
CA THR A 4 -2.47 -2.01 -1.12
C THR A 4 -3.74 -2.68 -1.66
N GLY A 5 -4.77 -2.77 -0.81
CA GLY A 5 -6.13 -3.10 -1.25
C GLY A 5 -6.75 -1.97 -2.08
N ARG A 6 -7.82 -2.30 -2.81
CA ARG A 6 -8.55 -1.34 -3.65
C ARG A 6 -9.57 -0.56 -2.84
N THR A 7 -9.87 0.67 -3.25
CA THR A 7 -10.84 1.57 -2.59
C THR A 7 -11.96 2.05 -3.52
N VAL A 8 -12.36 1.21 -4.48
CA VAL A 8 -13.31 1.58 -5.56
C VAL A 8 -14.79 1.37 -5.23
N ASN A 9 -15.11 0.73 -4.10
CA ASN A 9 -16.51 0.51 -3.71
C ASN A 9 -17.04 1.70 -2.89
N SER A 10 -18.36 1.82 -2.77
CA SER A 10 -19.02 2.92 -2.05
C SER A 10 -18.76 2.97 -0.54
N TYR A 11 -18.11 1.94 0.01
CA TYR A 11 -17.81 1.80 1.43
C TYR A 11 -16.31 1.94 1.72
N ALA A 12 -15.51 2.34 0.74
CA ALA A 12 -14.06 2.47 0.87
C ALA A 12 -13.63 3.93 0.68
N ASP A 13 -12.58 4.32 1.41
CA ASP A 13 -11.98 5.65 1.32
C ASP A 13 -10.46 5.51 1.13
N THR A 14 -9.95 6.12 0.05
CA THR A 14 -8.52 6.15 -0.26
C THR A 14 -7.71 6.92 0.79
N ARG A 15 -8.27 7.96 1.41
CA ARG A 15 -7.63 8.70 2.49
C ARG A 15 -7.53 7.86 3.76
N GLU A 16 -8.59 7.14 4.10
CA GLU A 16 -8.57 6.24 5.25
C GLU A 16 -7.54 5.12 5.05
N LEU A 17 -7.42 4.61 3.82
CA LEU A 17 -6.37 3.65 3.46
C LEU A 17 -4.97 4.27 3.62
N TYR A 18 -4.76 5.51 3.18
CA TYR A 18 -3.49 6.22 3.33
C TYR A 18 -3.07 6.27 4.81
N HIS A 19 -3.92 6.82 5.68
CA HIS A 19 -3.63 6.89 7.11
C HIS A 19 -3.45 5.52 7.76
N SER A 20 -4.24 4.53 7.35
CA SER A 20 -4.10 3.17 7.87
C SER A 20 -2.76 2.53 7.51
N VAL A 21 -2.22 2.84 6.33
CA VAL A 21 -0.94 2.31 5.87
C VAL A 21 0.21 3.13 6.44
N TYR A 22 0.22 4.43 6.23
CA TYR A 22 1.34 5.31 6.57
C TYR A 22 1.50 5.52 8.07
N ASP A 23 0.40 5.72 8.80
CA ASP A 23 0.48 6.09 10.23
C ASP A 23 0.53 4.88 11.15
N LYS A 24 0.15 3.69 10.67
CA LYS A 24 0.08 2.47 11.51
C LYS A 24 1.03 1.37 11.07
N ILE A 25 1.17 1.14 9.76
CA ILE A 25 1.99 0.03 9.24
C ILE A 25 3.40 0.53 8.93
N LEU A 26 3.55 1.61 8.16
CA LEU A 26 4.86 2.15 7.78
C LEU A 26 5.56 2.86 8.95
N SER A 27 4.86 3.12 10.05
CA SER A 27 5.43 3.60 11.31
C SER A 27 6.15 2.52 12.11
N LEU A 28 6.03 1.24 11.73
CA LEU A 28 6.65 0.11 12.41
C LEU A 28 8.10 -0.11 11.94
N PRO A 29 8.93 -0.83 12.71
CA PRO A 29 10.28 -1.20 12.28
C PRO A 29 10.31 -1.90 10.92
N GLY A 30 11.23 -1.47 10.05
CA GLY A 30 11.31 -1.88 8.64
C GLY A 30 11.60 -3.36 8.39
N ASP A 31 12.15 -4.06 9.39
CA ASP A 31 12.47 -5.49 9.36
C ASP A 31 11.27 -6.40 9.70
N ILE A 32 10.15 -5.83 10.16
CA ILE A 32 8.91 -6.59 10.39
C ILE A 32 8.39 -7.18 9.08
N LEU A 33 7.99 -8.45 9.14
CA LEU A 33 7.40 -9.16 8.01
C LEU A 33 5.90 -8.89 7.90
N ILE A 34 5.48 -8.52 6.70
CA ILE A 34 4.09 -8.42 6.27
C ILE A 34 3.63 -9.79 5.76
N TYR A 35 2.56 -10.29 6.35
CA TYR A 35 1.79 -11.45 5.88
C TYR A 35 0.50 -10.94 5.24
N PRO A 36 0.38 -10.89 3.90
CA PRO A 36 -0.77 -10.31 3.24
C PRO A 36 -1.99 -11.25 3.31
N GLY A 37 -3.19 -10.67 3.44
CA GLY A 37 -4.44 -11.45 3.38
C GLY A 37 -4.73 -12.07 2.00
N HIS A 38 -4.11 -11.53 0.94
CA HIS A 38 -4.15 -12.09 -0.41
C HIS A 38 -2.75 -12.06 -1.01
N ASP A 39 -2.26 -13.20 -1.48
CA ASP A 39 -0.97 -13.29 -2.15
C ASP A 39 -1.12 -13.59 -3.65
N TYR A 40 -0.54 -12.70 -4.45
CA TYR A 40 -0.41 -12.81 -5.91
C TYR A 40 1.05 -12.64 -6.35
N GLY A 41 1.98 -12.59 -5.39
CA GLY A 41 3.41 -12.46 -5.61
C GLY A 41 4.11 -13.81 -5.72
N LYS A 42 5.45 -13.76 -5.85
CA LYS A 42 6.29 -14.96 -5.88
C LYS A 42 6.64 -15.50 -4.49
N GLN A 43 6.43 -14.69 -3.45
CA GLN A 43 6.80 -15.00 -2.08
C GLN A 43 5.64 -14.67 -1.14
N PRO A 44 5.42 -15.51 -0.11
CA PRO A 44 4.29 -15.38 0.81
C PRO A 44 4.44 -14.23 1.80
N THR A 45 5.66 -13.72 1.99
CA THR A 45 5.99 -12.69 3.00
C THR A 45 7.03 -11.71 2.47
N ILE A 46 7.01 -10.47 2.96
CA ILE A 46 7.95 -9.41 2.60
C ILE A 46 8.19 -8.52 3.82
N SER A 47 9.37 -7.93 3.99
CA SER A 47 9.57 -6.93 5.06
C SER A 47 8.89 -5.61 4.69
N ILE A 48 8.61 -4.76 5.69
CA ILE A 48 8.04 -3.42 5.45
C ILE A 48 8.95 -2.61 4.52
N ASP A 49 10.25 -2.56 4.79
CA ASP A 49 11.22 -1.80 3.98
C ASP A 49 11.26 -2.27 2.53
N GLU A 50 11.26 -3.59 2.31
CA GLU A 50 11.29 -4.14 0.96
C GLU A 50 9.97 -3.87 0.23
N ASN A 51 8.83 -3.96 0.93
CA ASN A 51 7.52 -3.66 0.37
C ASN A 51 7.41 -2.18 -0.06
N VAL A 52 7.94 -1.26 0.75
CA VAL A 52 8.04 0.17 0.40
C VAL A 52 8.95 0.37 -0.80
N ARG A 53 10.10 -0.29 -0.86
CA ARG A 53 11.07 -0.16 -1.96
C ARG A 53 10.47 -0.54 -3.32
N ILE A 54 9.64 -1.58 -3.36
CA ILE A 54 9.08 -2.11 -4.62
C ILE A 54 7.72 -1.51 -5.00
N SER A 55 7.08 -0.73 -4.12
CA SER A 55 5.72 -0.24 -4.33
C SER A 55 5.69 1.27 -4.55
N PRO A 56 5.41 1.75 -5.77
CA PRO A 56 5.20 3.17 -6.02
C PRO A 56 4.09 3.77 -5.15
N LEU A 57 3.07 2.98 -4.78
CA LEU A 57 1.99 3.41 -3.89
C LEU A 57 2.49 3.70 -2.47
N LEU A 58 3.48 2.96 -1.99
CA LEU A 58 4.04 3.14 -0.63
C LEU A 58 5.19 4.14 -0.59
N GLN A 59 5.48 4.79 -1.73
CA GLN A 59 6.48 5.87 -1.88
C GLN A 59 5.82 7.22 -2.20
N ALA A 60 4.53 7.37 -1.87
CA ALA A 60 3.86 8.66 -1.95
C ALA A 60 4.51 9.68 -1.00
N LYS A 61 4.64 10.92 -1.48
CA LYS A 61 5.23 12.04 -0.73
C LYS A 61 4.28 12.56 0.36
N ASP A 62 2.99 12.51 0.08
CA ASP A 62 1.90 12.98 0.94
C ASP A 62 0.59 12.25 0.56
N GLU A 63 -0.50 12.60 1.25
CA GLU A 63 -1.83 12.01 1.02
C GLU A 63 -2.34 12.25 -0.41
N GLU A 64 -2.16 13.45 -0.96
CA GLU A 64 -2.65 13.78 -2.31
C GLU A 64 -1.85 13.06 -3.41
N ASP A 65 -0.54 12.89 -3.23
CA ASP A 65 0.29 12.04 -4.10
C ASP A 65 -0.20 10.58 -4.03
N PHE A 66 -0.56 10.08 -2.83
CA PHE A 66 -1.10 8.73 -2.69
C PHE A 66 -2.44 8.56 -3.41
N ILE A 67 -3.37 9.51 -3.23
CA ILE A 67 -4.67 9.50 -3.91
C ILE A 67 -4.47 9.50 -5.44
N THR A 68 -3.58 10.35 -5.94
CA THR A 68 -3.28 10.45 -7.37
C THR A 68 -2.72 9.14 -7.91
N ARG A 69 -1.72 8.56 -7.24
CA ARG A 69 -1.14 7.27 -7.64
C ARG A 69 -2.15 6.12 -7.57
N MET A 70 -3.03 6.11 -6.57
CA MET A 70 -4.11 5.12 -6.47
C MET A 70 -5.10 5.26 -7.62
N ALA A 71 -5.47 6.49 -8.00
CA ALA A 71 -6.34 6.74 -9.15
C ALA A 71 -5.69 6.28 -10.46
N ASP A 72 -4.43 6.64 -10.69
CA ASP A 72 -3.67 6.19 -11.87
C ASP A 72 -3.53 4.67 -11.92
N TYR A 73 -3.30 4.04 -10.78
CA TYR A 73 -3.21 2.58 -10.66
C TYR A 73 -4.52 1.89 -11.05
N GLU A 74 -5.67 2.40 -10.60
CA GLU A 74 -6.98 1.85 -10.95
C GLU A 74 -7.34 2.09 -12.43
N ALA A 75 -6.87 3.19 -13.02
CA ALA A 75 -7.12 3.52 -14.42
C ALA A 75 -6.28 2.68 -15.41
N ASN A 76 -5.07 2.27 -15.04
CA ASN A 76 -4.10 1.61 -15.93
C ASN A 76 -3.96 0.10 -15.68
N ARG A 77 -5.01 -0.54 -15.16
CA ARG A 77 -4.98 -1.93 -14.70
C ARG A 77 -5.28 -2.96 -15.77
#